data_AF-A0A8J2L1F5-F1
#
_entry.id   AF-A0A8J2L1F5-F1
#
_cell.length_a   1.000
_cell.length_b   1.000
_cell.length_c   1.000
_cell.angle_alpha   90.00
_cell.angle_beta   90.00
_cell.angle_gamma   90.00
#
_symmetry.space_group_name_H-M   'P 1'
#
loop_
_entity.id
_entity.type
_entity.pdbx_description
1 polymer ?
#
loop_
_entity_poly.entity_id
_entity_poly.type
_entity_poly.pdbx_seq_one_letter_code
_entity_poly.pdbx_strand_id
1 'polypeptide(L)' 'PSKPITIYYGQEMPAWYDIRSLTRIDEDTQGINAASKYIQNLIQKEFDTGISPDRIILAGFSQG' A
#
# COMPACT_ATOMS: atom_id res chain seq x y z
N PRO A 1 -5.93 5.59 0.38
CA PRO A 1 -5.76 6.15 1.74
C PRO A 1 -5.10 7.53 1.62
N SER A 2 -5.40 8.49 2.51
CA SER A 2 -4.62 9.73 2.62
C SER A 2 -3.54 9.54 3.69
N LYS A 3 -2.32 10.02 3.42
CA LYS A 3 -1.19 9.96 4.34
C LYS A 3 -0.38 11.26 4.24
N PRO A 4 0.19 11.76 5.35
CA PRO A 4 1.21 12.79 5.30
C PRO A 4 2.47 12.22 4.64
N ILE A 5 3.05 12.96 3.70
CA ILE A 5 4.24 12.52 2.95
C ILE A 5 5.46 13.37 3.29
N THR A 6 6.46 12.72 3.86
CA THR A 6 7.67 13.34 4.39
C THR A 6 8.47 14.08 3.33
N ILE A 7 8.68 13.51 2.13
CA ILE A 7 9.40 14.20 1.04
C ILE A 7 8.67 15.45 0.54
N TYR A 8 7.36 15.55 0.79
CA TYR A 8 6.53 16.72 0.50
C TYR A 8 6.17 17.49 1.77
N TYR A 9 7.10 17.58 2.72
CA TYR A 9 6.96 18.38 3.95
C TYR A 9 5.73 18.01 4.80
N GLY A 10 5.33 16.74 4.79
CA GLY A 10 4.20 16.23 5.56
C GLY A 10 2.83 16.59 4.98
N GLN A 11 2.77 17.05 3.72
CA GLN A 11 1.51 17.29 3.03
C GLN A 11 0.67 16.01 2.96
N GLU A 12 -0.62 16.13 3.28
CA GLU A 12 -1.58 15.04 3.10
C GLU A 12 -1.91 14.85 1.63
N MET A 13 -1.70 13.64 1.13
CA MET A 13 -1.98 13.28 -0.25
C MET A 13 -2.29 11.78 -0.38
N PRO A 14 -2.92 11.35 -1.50
CA PRO A 14 -3.21 9.93 -1.72
C PRO A 14 -1.92 9.11 -1.78
N ALA A 15 -1.75 8.21 -0.82
CA ALA A 15 -0.58 7.34 -0.72
C ALA A 15 -0.87 6.10 0.13
N TRP A 16 -0.15 5.01 -0.15
CA TRP A 16 -0.22 3.76 0.60
C TRP A 16 0.57 3.81 1.91
N TYR A 17 1.76 4.42 1.88
CA TYR A 17 2.68 4.58 3.00
C TYR A 17 3.50 5.86 2.81
N ASP A 18 4.27 6.26 3.82
CA ASP A 18 5.07 7.47 3.77
C ASP A 18 6.28 7.33 2.83
N ILE A 19 6.58 8.39 2.08
CA ILE A 19 7.77 8.47 1.22
C ILE A 19 8.73 9.46 1.88
N ARG A 20 9.78 8.94 2.53
CA ARG A 20 10.79 9.74 3.23
C ARG A 20 11.90 10.24 2.33
N SER A 21 12.26 9.45 1.31
CA SER A 21 13.24 9.82 0.29
C SER A 21 12.97 9.05 -1.00
N LEU A 22 13.62 9.44 -2.10
CA LEU A 22 13.64 8.67 -3.36
C LEU A 22 14.70 7.55 -3.36
N THR A 23 15.42 7.39 -2.24
CA THR A 23 16.41 6.32 -2.05
C THR A 23 15.79 5.16 -1.27
N ARG A 24 16.33 3.95 -1.43
CA ARG A 24 15.88 2.75 -0.71
C ARG A 24 16.47 2.57 0.70
N ILE A 25 17.11 3.61 1.24
CA ILE A 25 17.86 3.51 2.49
C ILE A 25 16.95 3.74 3.71
N ASP A 26 15.93 4.59 3.56
CA ASP A 26 15.00 4.96 4.64
C ASP A 26 13.55 4.76 4.17
N GLU A 27 13.14 3.50 4.11
CA GLU A 27 11.77 3.13 3.76
C GLU A 27 10.88 3.06 5.02
N ASP A 28 9.62 3.49 4.89
CA ASP A 28 8.60 3.34 5.92
C ASP A 28 8.11 1.89 6.01
N THR A 29 8.94 1.01 6.56
CA THR A 29 8.66 -0.43 6.68
C THR A 29 7.33 -0.69 7.42
N GLN A 30 7.02 0.11 8.44
CA GLN A 30 5.76 -0.03 9.18
C GLN A 30 4.55 0.33 8.32
N GLY A 31 4.61 1.45 7.58
CA GLY A 31 3.56 1.83 6.64
C GLY A 31 3.39 0.84 5.50
N ILE A 32 4.49 0.33 4.92
CA ILE A 32 4.46 -0.70 3.89
C ILE A 32 3.75 -1.96 4.39
N ASN A 33 4.10 -2.44 5.58
CA ASN A 33 3.46 -3.61 6.19
C ASN A 33 1.96 -3.36 6.47
N ALA A 34 1.60 -2.16 6.92
CA ALA A 34 0.21 -1.79 7.14
C ALA A 34 -0.60 -1.75 5.82
N ALA A 35 -0.03 -1.19 4.75
CA ALA A 35 -0.61 -1.18 3.42
C ALA A 35 -0.77 -2.61 2.85
N SER A 36 0.26 -3.45 3.00
CA SER A 36 0.22 -4.86 2.60
C SER A 36 -0.90 -5.61 3.32
N LYS A 37 -1.01 -5.46 4.65
CA LYS A 37 -2.08 -6.08 5.44
C LYS A 37 -3.47 -5.59 5.01
N TYR A 38 -3.60 -4.30 4.69
CA TYR A 38 -4.84 -3.76 4.17
C TYR A 38 -5.24 -4.44 2.84
N ILE A 39 -4.30 -4.59 1.90
CA ILE A 39 -4.54 -5.27 0.62
C ILE A 39 -4.87 -6.76 0.84
N GLN A 40 -4.13 -7.45 1.72
CA GLN A 40 -4.42 -8.84 2.08
C GLN A 40 -5.85 -9.02 2.62
N ASN A 41 -6.33 -8.08 3.44
CA ASN A 41 -7.70 -8.11 3.93
C ASN A 41 -8.73 -7.91 2.80
N LEU A 42 -8.42 -7.14 1.77
CA LEU A 42 -9.29 -7.01 0.58
C LEU A 42 -9.31 -8.33 -0.20
N ILE A 43 -8.14 -8.91 -0.45
CA ILE A 43 -8.02 -10.21 -1.13
C ILE A 43 -8.80 -11.30 -0.36
N GLN A 44 -8.68 -11.33 0.97
CA GLN A 44 -9.40 -12.29 1.81
C GLN A 44 -10.91 -12.14 1.67
N LYS A 45 -11.44 -10.91 1.58
CA LYS A 45 -12.87 -10.70 1.35
C LYS A 45 -13.33 -11.27 0.01
N GLU A 46 -12.52 -11.19 -1.04
CA GLU A 46 -12.84 -11.81 -2.32
C GLU A 46 -12.81 -13.35 -2.24
N PHE A 47 -11.92 -13.93 -1.44
CA PHE A 47 -11.96 -15.37 -1.17
C PHE A 47 -13.25 -15.76 -0.44
N ASP A 48 -13.65 -14.97 0.55
CA ASP A 48 -14.85 -15.21 1.36
C ASP A 48 -16.15 -15.11 0.52
N THR A 49 -16.13 -14.39 -0.61
CA THR A 49 -17.23 -14.36 -1.59
C THR A 49 -17.18 -15.50 -2.61
N GLY A 50 -16.18 -16.39 -2.53
CA GLY A 50 -16.02 -17.58 -3.36
C GLY A 50 -15.19 -17.36 -4.63
N ILE A 51 -14.47 -16.24 -4.76
CA ILE A 51 -13.54 -16.03 -5.88
C ILE A 51 -12.27 -16.85 -5.64
N SER A 52 -11.99 -17.76 -6.57
CA SER A 52 -10.79 -18.60 -6.51
C SER A 52 -9.51 -17.74 -6.64
N PRO A 53 -8.43 -18.02 -5.87
CA PRO A 53 -7.22 -17.19 -5.87
C PRO A 53 -6.51 -17.04 -7.22
N ASP A 54 -6.57 -18.05 -8.09
CA ASP A 54 -6.03 -18.03 -9.45
C ASP A 54 -6.74 -17.02 -10.38
N ARG A 55 -7.88 -16.48 -9.94
CA ARG A 55 -8.65 -15.46 -10.65
C ARG A 55 -8.41 -14.05 -10.11
N ILE A 56 -7.55 -13.88 -9.11
CA ILE A 56 -7.23 -12.57 -8.53
C ILE A 56 -5.86 -12.11 -9.05
N ILE A 57 -5.83 -10.92 -9.67
CA ILE A 57 -4.61 -10.27 -10.13
C ILE A 57 -4.42 -9.00 -9.31
N LEU A 58 -3.26 -8.88 -8.65
CA LEU A 58 -2.81 -7.63 -8.04
C LEU A 58 -1.93 -6.88 -9.05
N ALA A 59 -2.32 -5.65 -9.38
CA ALA A 59 -1.60 -4.78 -10.30
C ALA A 59 -1.39 -3.40 -9.67
N GLY A 60 -0.28 -2.75 -10.05
CA GLY A 60 0.21 -1.53 -9.42
C GLY A 60 0.92 -0.59 -10.40
N PHE A 61 1.01 0.69 -10.02
CA PHE A 61 1.75 1.72 -10.75
C PHE A 61 2.43 2.68 -9.76
N SER A 62 3.69 3.02 -10.03
CA SER A 62 4.51 3.93 -9.23
C SER A 62 4.65 3.44 -7.78
N GLN A 63 3.89 3.98 -6.82
CA GLN A 63 3.92 3.52 -5.43
C GLN A 63 3.13 2.21 -5.22
N GLY A 64 2.09 2.01 -6.04
CA GLY A 64 1.18 0.86 -5.95
C GLY A 64 1.71 -0.38 -6.64
#